data_AF-A0A518DBX7-F1
#
_entry.id   AF-A0A518DBX7-F1
#
_cell.length_a   1.000
_cell.length_b   1.000
_cell.length_c   1.000
_cell.angle_alpha   90.00
_cell.angle_beta   90.00
_cell.angle_gamma   90.00
#
_symmetry.space_group_name_H-M   'P 1'
#
loop_
_entity.id
_entity.type
_entity.pdbx_description
1 polymer ?
#
loop_
_entity_poly.entity_id
_entity_poly.type
_entity_poly.pdbx_seq_one_letter_code
_entity_poly.pdbx_strand_id
1 'polypeptide(L)'
;MPAELQREVHAVVQETRRRSRWPVKGVSPASYYRWRKGAERTESLPPEPAKPVQAYEATDEEKRAVRAYALKHPGIRHRELAWRMIDEGVACLSMSTVYRILKSENLVCPWRRRAKRTREEEEKAQRPDAVWATDCEWHSKSAAPGVSGWRPKSAARIVRLAC
;
A
#
# COMPACT_ATOMS: atom_id res chain seq x y z
N MET A 1 30.00 4.19 -13.24
CA MET A 1 31.36 3.94 -13.75
C MET A 1 31.77 2.54 -13.33
N PRO A 2 32.13 1.66 -14.26
CA PRO A 2 32.75 0.35 -14.00
C PRO A 2 33.90 0.46 -12.98
N ALA A 3 34.09 -0.55 -12.12
CA ALA A 3 35.10 -0.54 -11.07
C ALA A 3 36.53 -0.47 -11.64
N GLU A 4 36.76 -1.05 -12.82
CA GLU A 4 38.04 -1.02 -13.53
C GLU A 4 38.47 0.41 -13.88
N LEU A 5 37.56 1.19 -14.48
CA LEU A 5 37.80 2.60 -14.80
C LEU A 5 38.02 3.47 -13.55
N GLN A 6 37.44 3.10 -12.39
CA GLN A 6 37.71 3.81 -11.14
C GLN A 6 39.18 3.62 -10.71
N ARG A 7 39.74 2.41 -10.84
CA ARG A 7 41.15 2.11 -10.52
C ARG A 7 42.11 2.89 -11.42
N GLU A 8 41.81 2.96 -12.71
CA GLU A 8 42.59 3.76 -13.66
C GLU A 8 42.58 5.24 -13.30
N VAL A 9 41.40 5.80 -12.97
CA VAL A 9 41.27 7.19 -12.51
C VAL A 9 42.08 7.41 -11.22
N HIS A 10 42.07 6.46 -10.29
CA HIS A 10 42.90 6.54 -9.07
C HIS A 10 44.40 6.57 -9.39
N ALA A 11 44.88 5.72 -10.30
CA ALA A 11 46.28 5.70 -10.73
C ALA A 11 46.70 7.03 -11.38
N VAL A 12 45.87 7.56 -12.28
CA VAL A 12 46.12 8.84 -12.97
C VAL A 12 46.15 10.02 -11.99
N VAL A 13 45.26 10.03 -10.99
CA VAL A 13 45.24 11.07 -9.95
C VAL A 13 46.51 11.02 -9.09
N GLN A 14 47.00 9.84 -8.73
CA GLN A 14 48.23 9.69 -7.94
C GLN A 14 49.47 10.13 -8.74
N GLU A 15 49.57 9.72 -10.01
CA GLU A 15 50.67 10.11 -10.89
C GLU A 15 50.73 11.63 -11.09
N THR A 16 49.57 12.25 -11.35
CA THR A 16 49.48 13.71 -11.55
C THR A 16 49.85 14.46 -10.28
N ARG A 17 49.37 14.00 -9.11
CA ARG A 17 49.75 14.57 -7.81
C ARG A 17 51.27 14.48 -7.57
N ARG A 18 51.91 13.36 -7.93
CA ARG A 18 53.36 13.16 -7.79
C ARG A 18 54.15 14.12 -8.68
N ARG A 19 53.72 14.34 -9.93
CA ARG A 19 54.45 15.16 -10.91
C ARG A 19 54.32 16.66 -10.69
N SER A 20 53.10 17.14 -10.43
CA SER A 20 52.82 18.58 -10.55
C SER A 20 52.11 19.17 -9.33
N ARG A 21 51.60 18.36 -8.40
CA ARG A 21 50.71 18.78 -7.30
C ARG A 21 49.40 19.47 -7.74
N TRP A 22 49.07 19.45 -9.03
CA TRP A 22 47.80 19.98 -9.54
C TRP A 22 46.68 18.93 -9.51
N PRO A 23 45.42 19.34 -9.33
CA PRO A 23 44.28 18.45 -9.46
C PRO A 23 44.04 18.02 -10.91
N VAL A 24 43.68 16.76 -11.12
CA VAL A 24 43.31 16.23 -12.44
C VAL A 24 42.02 16.90 -12.93
N LYS A 25 42.04 17.40 -14.17
CA LYS A 25 40.85 17.93 -14.86
C LYS A 25 40.12 16.77 -15.56
N GLY A 26 38.80 16.70 -15.41
CA GLY A 26 37.95 15.71 -16.09
C GLY A 26 37.07 14.86 -15.16
N VAL A 27 37.36 14.82 -13.87
CA VAL A 27 36.51 14.16 -12.86
C VAL A 27 36.21 15.17 -11.75
N SER A 28 34.95 15.28 -11.34
CA SER A 28 34.61 16.14 -10.21
C SER A 28 35.22 15.59 -8.91
N PRO A 29 35.79 16.44 -8.05
CA PRO A 29 36.36 15.99 -6.77
C PRO A 29 35.35 15.20 -5.92
N ALA A 30 34.07 15.59 -5.96
CA ALA A 30 32.99 14.91 -5.22
C ALA A 30 32.78 13.46 -5.68
N SER A 31 32.80 13.19 -6.99
CA SER A 31 32.69 11.83 -7.52
C SER A 31 33.91 10.99 -7.15
N TYR A 32 35.12 11.55 -7.26
CA TYR A 32 36.36 10.87 -6.87
C TYR A 32 36.36 10.45 -5.40
N TYR A 33 36.07 11.37 -4.48
CA TYR A 33 36.05 11.05 -3.04
C TYR A 33 34.89 10.12 -2.67
N ARG A 34 33.76 10.14 -3.40
CA ARG A 34 32.67 9.19 -3.21
C ARG A 34 33.09 7.77 -3.60
N TRP A 35 33.77 7.59 -4.72
CA TRP A 35 34.30 6.27 -5.13
C TRP A 35 35.39 5.80 -4.19
N ARG A 36 36.29 6.67 -3.76
CA ARG A 36 37.33 6.33 -2.79
C ARG A 36 36.73 5.83 -1.47
N LYS A 37 35.75 6.55 -0.92
CA LYS A 37 35.00 6.12 0.28
C LYS A 37 34.26 4.80 0.06
N GLY A 38 33.71 4.58 -1.13
CA GLY A 38 33.04 3.33 -1.50
C GLY A 38 33.99 2.14 -1.58
N ALA A 39 35.15 2.31 -2.20
CA ALA A 39 36.19 1.28 -2.31
C ALA A 39 36.80 0.94 -0.94
N GLU A 40 37.12 1.95 -0.13
CA GLU A 40 37.54 1.78 1.26
C GLU A 40 36.45 1.01 2.06
N ARG A 41 35.16 1.35 1.85
CA ARG A 41 34.01 0.66 2.48
C ARG A 41 33.90 -0.80 2.02
N THR A 42 34.19 -1.13 0.77
CA THR A 42 34.11 -2.51 0.24
C THR A 42 35.29 -3.37 0.68
N GLU A 43 36.50 -2.81 0.79
CA GLU A 43 37.71 -3.56 1.17
C GLU A 43 37.90 -3.71 2.68
N SER A 44 37.29 -2.84 3.50
CA SER A 44 37.55 -2.80 4.96
C SER A 44 36.40 -3.22 5.87
N LEU A 45 35.18 -3.48 5.36
CA LEU A 45 34.03 -3.77 6.23
C LEU A 45 33.59 -5.23 6.18
N PRO A 46 33.25 -5.84 7.34
CA PRO A 46 32.39 -7.03 7.40
C PRO A 46 31.03 -6.75 6.71
N PRO A 47 30.24 -7.78 6.36
CA PRO A 47 28.97 -7.66 5.63
C PRO A 47 28.14 -6.49 6.17
N GLU A 48 27.56 -5.70 5.25
CA GLU A 48 26.88 -4.45 5.58
C GLU A 48 26.02 -4.59 6.85
N PRO A 49 26.11 -3.65 7.81
CA PRO A 49 25.26 -3.69 8.98
C PRO A 49 23.81 -3.73 8.50
N ALA A 50 23.01 -4.60 9.11
CA ALA A 50 21.60 -4.75 8.80
C ALA A 50 20.96 -3.36 8.68
N LYS A 51 20.26 -3.12 7.57
CA LYS A 51 19.57 -1.85 7.34
C LYS A 51 18.75 -1.51 8.57
N PRO A 52 18.78 -0.25 9.06
CA PRO A 52 18.04 0.12 10.26
C PRO A 52 16.54 -0.14 10.02
N VAL A 53 16.02 -1.15 10.72
CA VAL A 53 14.59 -1.47 10.72
C VAL A 53 13.89 -0.44 11.62
N GLN A 54 12.72 0.03 11.20
CA GLN A 54 11.94 0.96 12.01
C GLN A 54 11.44 0.21 13.26
N ALA A 55 11.64 0.79 14.45
CA ALA A 55 11.27 0.13 15.72
C ALA A 55 9.77 -0.20 15.84
N TYR A 56 8.92 0.49 15.05
CA TYR A 56 7.47 0.29 15.02
C TYR A 56 7.00 -0.54 13.82
N GLU A 57 7.92 -1.19 13.11
CA GLU A 57 7.57 -2.10 12.03
C GLU A 57 7.07 -3.43 12.60
N ALA A 58 5.97 -3.95 12.04
CA ALA A 58 5.42 -5.23 12.46
C ALA A 58 6.43 -6.34 12.19
N THR A 59 6.64 -7.18 13.18
CA THR A 59 7.47 -8.38 13.08
C THR A 59 6.82 -9.39 12.13
N ASP A 60 7.63 -10.31 11.58
CA ASP A 60 7.11 -11.33 10.67
C ASP A 60 6.21 -12.36 11.38
N GLU A 61 6.32 -12.49 12.70
CA GLU A 61 5.39 -13.25 13.54
C GLU A 61 4.02 -12.58 13.59
N GLU A 62 3.98 -11.28 13.86
CA GLU A 62 2.72 -10.52 13.89
C GLU A 62 2.04 -10.50 12.52
N LYS A 63 2.81 -10.35 11.42
CA LYS A 63 2.25 -10.43 10.06
C LYS A 63 1.57 -11.79 9.81
N ARG A 64 2.23 -12.89 10.20
CA ARG A 64 1.65 -14.24 10.08
C ARG A 64 0.40 -14.40 10.94
N ALA A 65 0.39 -13.84 12.15
CA ALA A 65 -0.78 -13.85 13.03
C ALA A 65 -1.97 -13.09 12.42
N VAL A 66 -1.73 -11.87 11.89
CA VAL A 66 -2.75 -11.07 11.17
C VAL A 66 -3.33 -11.86 10.00
N ARG A 67 -2.46 -12.49 9.19
CA ARG A 67 -2.89 -13.30 8.04
C ARG A 67 -3.76 -14.47 8.46
N ALA A 68 -3.32 -15.24 9.45
CA ALA A 68 -4.07 -16.39 9.96
C ALA A 68 -5.44 -15.96 10.51
N TYR A 69 -5.48 -14.83 11.21
CA TYR A 69 -6.71 -14.29 11.78
C TYR A 69 -7.68 -13.78 10.71
N ALA A 70 -7.18 -13.09 9.68
CA ALA A 70 -7.97 -12.63 8.55
C ALA A 70 -8.59 -13.78 7.75
N LEU A 71 -7.85 -14.89 7.57
CA LEU A 71 -8.35 -16.09 6.89
C LEU A 71 -9.45 -16.81 7.69
N LYS A 72 -9.38 -16.78 9.04
CA LYS A 72 -10.43 -17.33 9.91
C LYS A 72 -11.72 -16.50 9.89
N HIS A 73 -11.62 -15.19 9.64
CA HIS A 73 -12.74 -14.26 9.70
C HIS A 73 -13.01 -13.54 8.36
N PRO A 74 -13.42 -14.28 7.31
CA PRO A 74 -13.70 -13.67 6.02
C PRO A 74 -14.88 -12.69 6.10
N GLY A 75 -14.65 -11.44 5.69
CA GLY A 75 -15.68 -10.40 5.60
C GLY A 75 -15.69 -9.37 6.74
N ILE A 76 -14.78 -9.50 7.72
CA ILE A 76 -14.52 -8.45 8.70
C ILE A 76 -13.64 -7.36 8.07
N ARG A 77 -13.94 -6.08 8.34
CA ARG A 77 -13.10 -4.97 7.86
C ARG A 77 -11.85 -4.84 8.72
N HIS A 78 -10.73 -4.42 8.12
CA HIS A 78 -9.43 -4.25 8.79
C HIS A 78 -9.48 -3.47 10.13
N ARG A 79 -10.38 -2.49 10.27
CA ARG A 79 -10.55 -1.75 11.54
C ARG A 79 -11.13 -2.61 12.65
N GLU A 80 -12.20 -3.34 12.34
CA GLU A 80 -12.84 -4.26 13.29
C GLU A 80 -11.93 -5.46 13.58
N LEU A 81 -11.21 -5.94 12.55
CA LEU A 81 -10.21 -7.00 12.69
C LEU A 81 -9.14 -6.62 13.73
N ALA A 82 -8.63 -5.38 13.68
CA ALA A 82 -7.63 -4.90 14.62
C ALA A 82 -8.13 -4.90 16.07
N TRP A 83 -9.38 -4.47 16.30
CA TRP A 83 -9.97 -4.47 17.65
C TRP A 83 -10.16 -5.89 18.19
N ARG A 84 -10.72 -6.80 17.38
CA ARG A 84 -10.92 -8.19 17.82
C ARG A 84 -9.59 -8.91 18.08
N MET A 85 -8.56 -8.61 17.30
CA MET A 85 -7.22 -9.15 17.53
C MET A 85 -6.62 -8.69 18.86
N ILE A 86 -6.93 -7.47 19.30
CA ILE A 86 -6.53 -6.95 20.61
C ILE A 86 -7.32 -7.65 21.71
N ASP A 87 -8.64 -7.76 21.55
CA ASP A 87 -9.53 -8.40 22.54
C ASP A 87 -9.19 -9.89 22.74
N GLU A 88 -8.85 -10.60 21.67
CA GLU A 88 -8.48 -12.01 21.69
C GLU A 88 -6.98 -12.25 21.99
N GLY A 89 -6.19 -11.19 22.17
CA GLY A 89 -4.76 -11.28 22.50
C GLY A 89 -3.88 -11.87 21.40
N VAL A 90 -4.27 -11.72 20.12
CA VAL A 90 -3.55 -12.31 18.97
C VAL A 90 -2.37 -11.45 18.54
N ALA A 91 -2.60 -10.16 18.26
CA ALA A 91 -1.53 -9.18 18.01
C ALA A 91 -2.02 -7.75 18.23
N CYS A 92 -1.15 -6.91 18.77
CA CYS A 92 -1.46 -5.52 19.13
C CYS A 92 -0.87 -4.54 18.09
N LEU A 93 -1.57 -4.38 16.97
CA LEU A 93 -1.13 -3.51 15.87
C LEU A 93 -2.09 -2.35 15.62
N SER A 94 -1.58 -1.22 15.12
CA SER A 94 -2.43 -0.13 14.66
C SER A 94 -3.30 -0.55 13.47
N MET A 95 -4.52 -0.01 13.37
CA MET A 95 -5.43 -0.26 12.24
C MET A 95 -4.77 0.00 10.87
N SER A 96 -3.90 1.01 10.79
CA SER A 96 -3.16 1.37 9.58
C SER A 96 -2.12 0.31 9.21
N THR A 97 -1.43 -0.26 10.20
CA THR A 97 -0.46 -1.34 10.00
C THR A 97 -1.16 -2.60 9.52
N VAL A 98 -2.27 -2.97 10.16
CA VAL A 98 -3.12 -4.10 9.73
C VAL A 98 -3.59 -3.92 8.28
N TYR A 99 -4.06 -2.71 7.92
CA TYR A 99 -4.43 -2.42 6.53
C TYR A 99 -3.26 -2.61 5.54
N ARG A 100 -2.06 -2.14 5.88
CA ARG A 100 -0.87 -2.29 5.02
C ARG A 100 -0.51 -3.77 4.82
N ILE A 101 -0.53 -4.57 5.88
CA ILE A 101 -0.25 -6.01 5.83
C ILE A 101 -1.28 -6.71 4.94
N LEU A 102 -2.57 -6.50 5.20
CA LEU A 102 -3.64 -7.12 4.41
C LEU A 102 -3.60 -6.67 2.94
N LYS A 103 -3.20 -5.41 2.68
CA LYS A 103 -3.04 -4.88 1.33
C LYS A 103 -1.86 -5.53 0.61
N SER A 104 -0.71 -5.70 1.27
CA SER A 104 0.43 -6.41 0.67
C SER A 104 0.13 -7.87 0.36
N GLU A 105 -0.75 -8.49 1.13
CA GLU A 105 -1.18 -9.88 0.93
C GLU A 105 -2.40 -10.04 0.00
N ASN A 106 -2.88 -8.95 -0.60
CA ASN A 106 -4.09 -8.93 -1.46
C ASN A 106 -5.37 -9.46 -0.78
N LEU A 107 -5.45 -9.38 0.55
CA LEU A 107 -6.62 -9.78 1.34
C LEU A 107 -7.66 -8.66 1.50
N VAL A 108 -7.36 -7.45 1.02
CA VAL A 108 -8.31 -6.33 1.02
C VAL A 108 -9.04 -6.28 -0.32
N CYS A 109 -10.36 -6.48 -0.30
CA CYS A 109 -11.18 -6.28 -1.49
C CYS A 109 -11.11 -4.81 -1.95
N PRO A 110 -10.71 -4.52 -3.21
CA PRO A 110 -10.78 -3.18 -3.76
C PRO A 110 -12.22 -2.69 -3.75
N TRP A 111 -12.41 -1.40 -3.50
CA TRP A 111 -13.73 -0.80 -3.64
C TRP A 111 -14.19 -0.92 -5.10
N ARG A 112 -15.18 -1.77 -5.36
CA ARG A 112 -15.81 -1.85 -6.67
C ARG A 112 -16.91 -0.81 -6.76
N ARG A 113 -16.78 0.10 -7.73
CA ARG A 113 -17.86 1.04 -8.06
C ARG A 113 -19.06 0.20 -8.50
N ARG A 114 -20.23 0.46 -7.93
CA ARG A 114 -21.48 -0.13 -8.42
C ARG A 114 -21.62 0.22 -9.90
N ALA A 115 -21.87 -0.78 -10.75
CA ALA A 115 -22.23 -0.53 -12.13
C ALA A 115 -23.51 0.32 -12.13
N LYS A 116 -23.42 1.53 -12.70
CA LYS A 116 -24.62 2.33 -12.93
C LYS A 116 -25.46 1.60 -13.97
N ARG A 117 -26.79 1.63 -13.81
CA ARG A 117 -27.69 1.16 -14.87
C ARG A 117 -27.41 1.99 -16.12
N THR A 118 -27.09 1.33 -17.23
CA THR A 118 -27.10 1.99 -18.54
C THR A 118 -28.54 2.22 -18.93
N ARG A 119 -28.89 3.47 -19.22
CA ARG A 119 -30.21 3.82 -19.73
C ARG A 119 -30.35 3.32 -21.17
N GLU A 120 -31.44 2.65 -21.49
CA GLU A 120 -31.77 2.28 -22.88
C GLU A 120 -31.96 3.55 -23.73
N GLU A 121 -31.78 3.46 -25.05
CA GLU A 121 -31.86 4.65 -25.92
C GLU A 121 -33.23 5.32 -25.88
N GLU A 122 -34.30 4.52 -25.76
CA GLU A 122 -35.69 4.99 -25.64
C GLU A 122 -35.92 5.87 -24.42
N GLU A 123 -35.19 5.58 -23.34
CA GLU A 123 -35.31 6.35 -22.11
C GLU A 123 -34.45 7.63 -22.15
N LYS A 124 -33.40 7.72 -22.99
CA LYS A 124 -32.53 8.91 -23.03
C LYS A 124 -33.27 10.11 -23.65
N ALA A 125 -32.99 11.30 -23.12
CA ALA A 125 -33.47 12.53 -23.74
C ALA A 125 -32.79 12.71 -25.10
N GLN A 126 -33.59 12.79 -26.17
CA GLN A 126 -33.07 12.95 -27.53
C GLN A 126 -32.68 14.40 -27.84
N ARG A 127 -33.21 15.37 -27.10
CA ARG A 127 -32.96 16.82 -27.24
C ARG A 127 -32.97 17.49 -25.86
N PRO A 128 -32.32 18.66 -25.71
CA PRO A 128 -32.48 19.50 -24.51
C PRO A 128 -33.97 19.73 -24.23
N ASP A 129 -34.35 19.71 -22.96
CA ASP A 129 -35.71 19.92 -22.45
C ASP A 129 -36.78 18.89 -22.88
N ALA A 130 -36.39 17.78 -23.52
CA ALA A 130 -37.33 16.73 -23.92
C ALA A 130 -37.82 15.83 -22.75
N VAL A 131 -37.07 15.76 -21.66
CA VAL A 131 -37.40 14.96 -20.47
C VAL A 131 -37.03 15.73 -19.21
N TRP A 132 -37.99 15.91 -18.30
CA TRP A 132 -37.73 16.45 -16.97
C TRP A 132 -37.63 15.33 -15.95
N ALA A 133 -36.54 15.30 -15.18
CA ALA A 133 -36.37 14.36 -14.09
C ALA A 133 -36.82 15.03 -12.78
N THR A 134 -37.65 14.35 -12.01
CA THR A 134 -37.97 14.71 -10.64
C THR A 134 -37.37 13.64 -9.73
N ASP A 135 -36.40 14.01 -8.89
CA ASP A 135 -35.84 13.09 -7.91
C ASP A 135 -36.78 13.02 -6.71
N CYS A 136 -37.40 11.86 -6.50
CA CYS A 136 -38.24 11.61 -5.34
C CYS A 136 -37.51 10.63 -4.43
N GLU A 137 -37.04 11.12 -3.28
CA GLU A 137 -36.50 10.27 -2.24
C GLU A 137 -37.64 9.67 -1.40
N TRP A 138 -37.66 8.34 -1.29
CA TRP A 138 -38.59 7.66 -0.40
C TRP A 138 -38.10 7.76 1.04
N HIS A 139 -38.81 8.51 1.88
CA HIS A 139 -38.52 8.56 3.31
C HIS A 139 -39.37 7.52 4.06
N SER A 140 -38.80 6.35 4.34
CA SER A 140 -39.46 5.36 5.19
C SER A 140 -39.42 5.82 6.66
N LYS A 141 -40.57 6.20 7.22
CA LYS A 141 -40.71 6.30 8.67
C LYS A 141 -40.69 4.88 9.25
N SER A 142 -39.80 4.60 10.20
CA SER A 142 -39.83 3.36 10.98
C SER A 142 -41.20 3.26 11.66
N ALA A 143 -41.93 2.20 11.37
CA ALA A 143 -43.26 1.96 11.93
C ALA A 143 -43.19 1.92 13.46
N ALA A 144 -44.09 2.64 14.12
CA ALA A 144 -44.39 2.42 15.52
C ALA A 144 -44.75 0.94 15.75
N PRO A 145 -44.38 0.34 16.90
CA PRO A 145 -44.64 -1.07 17.16
C PRO A 145 -46.16 -1.30 17.21
N GLY A 146 -46.72 -1.98 16.19
CA GLY A 146 -48.15 -2.36 16.21
C GLY A 146 -48.80 -2.67 14.86
N VAL A 147 -48.24 -2.28 13.72
CA VAL A 147 -48.83 -2.60 12.40
C VAL A 147 -48.11 -3.76 11.73
N SER A 148 -48.61 -4.97 11.97
CA SER A 148 -48.26 -6.17 11.22
C SER A 148 -48.79 -6.06 9.79
N GLY A 149 -47.96 -5.61 8.87
CA GLY A 149 -48.48 -5.40 7.52
C GLY A 149 -47.47 -5.01 6.47
N TRP A 150 -46.23 -5.52 6.53
CA TRP A 150 -45.44 -5.70 5.31
C TRP A 150 -44.19 -6.55 5.60
N ARG A 151 -44.16 -7.79 5.10
CA ARG A 151 -42.92 -8.56 4.98
C ARG A 151 -42.23 -8.13 3.68
N PRO A 152 -41.08 -7.45 3.71
CA PRO A 152 -40.28 -7.33 2.49
C PRO A 152 -39.96 -8.74 2.00
N LYS A 153 -40.32 -9.03 0.74
CA LYS A 153 -39.97 -10.28 0.07
C LYS A 153 -38.46 -10.47 0.21
N SER A 154 -38.09 -11.52 0.96
CA SER A 154 -36.79 -12.19 0.98
C SER A 154 -35.62 -11.28 0.62
N ALA A 155 -34.96 -10.75 1.65
CA ALA A 155 -33.61 -10.22 1.55
C ALA A 155 -32.79 -11.23 0.72
N ALA A 156 -32.51 -10.88 -0.54
CA ALA A 156 -31.54 -11.60 -1.34
C ALA A 156 -30.26 -11.56 -0.52
N ARG A 157 -29.95 -12.71 0.08
CA ARG A 157 -28.73 -12.98 0.80
C ARG A 157 -27.67 -12.85 -0.28
N ILE A 158 -27.12 -11.64 -0.45
CA ILE A 158 -25.92 -11.41 -1.25
C ILE A 158 -24.86 -12.21 -0.52
N VAL A 159 -24.66 -13.45 -0.98
CA VAL A 159 -23.55 -14.30 -0.59
C VAL A 159 -22.32 -13.47 -0.92
N ARG A 160 -21.65 -13.00 0.14
CA ARG A 160 -20.28 -12.50 0.06
C ARG A 160 -19.45 -13.66 -0.45
N LEU A 161 -19.10 -13.61 -1.74
CA LEU A 161 -17.88 -14.25 -2.18
C LEU A 161 -16.72 -13.51 -1.50
N ALA A 162 -15.93 -14.28 -0.76
CA ALA A 162 -14.60 -13.86 -0.37
C ALA A 162 -13.80 -13.67 -1.67
N CYS A 163 -13.64 -12.41 -2.07
CA CYS A 163 -13.02 -11.92 -3.31
C CYS A 163 -13.69 -12.30 -4.64
#